data_AF-R5G4B6-F1
#
_entry.id   AF-R5G4B6-F1
#
_cell.length_a   1.000
_cell.length_b   1.000
_cell.length_c   1.000
_cell.angle_alpha   90.00
_cell.angle_beta   90.00
_cell.angle_gamma   90.00
#
_symmetry.space_group_name_H-M   'P 1'
#
loop_
_entity.id
_entity.type
_entity.pdbx_description
1 polymer ?
#
loop_
_entity_poly.entity_id
_entity_poly.type
_entity_poly.pdbx_seq_one_letter_code
_entity_poly.pdbx_strand_id
1 'polypeptide(L)'
;MKKKEIKRGDIIEIVGAKYVFPKERPIGCLEYNKWLEFIKDNKDLFVWYEDTEDGVYRKNNLDEVPQWALKTVLDSLNRTIVYGTSKIVRSCHDLIIKYDHLDGIVSISIEKKMTKEVASILLRMARSIGGKLVINGTYELECIEQLE
;
A
#
# COMPACT_ATOMS: atom_id res chain seq x y z
N MET A 1 14.95 20.06 -11.12
CA MET A 1 14.11 18.85 -10.99
C MET A 1 12.64 19.27 -10.96
N LYS A 2 11.76 18.63 -11.72
CA LYS A 2 10.33 18.97 -11.72
C LYS A 2 9.70 18.40 -10.46
N LYS A 3 9.10 19.26 -9.64
CA LYS A 3 8.34 18.84 -8.45
C LYS A 3 6.95 18.35 -8.87
N LYS A 4 6.36 17.49 -8.06
CA LYS A 4 5.03 16.90 -8.27
C LYS A 4 4.28 16.88 -6.95
N GLU A 5 3.04 17.36 -7.00
CA GLU A 5 2.06 17.08 -5.96
C GLU A 5 1.42 15.70 -6.20
N ILE A 6 1.30 14.91 -5.13
CA ILE A 6 0.58 13.63 -5.15
C ILE A 6 -0.58 13.73 -4.17
N LYS A 7 -1.79 13.44 -4.65
CA LYS A 7 -3.05 13.70 -3.94
C LYS A 7 -4.01 12.52 -4.05
N ARG A 8 -5.11 12.62 -3.31
CA ARG A 8 -6.21 11.67 -3.39
C ARG A 8 -6.67 11.49 -4.85
N GLY A 9 -6.83 10.24 -5.26
CA GLY A 9 -7.23 9.86 -6.62
C GLY A 9 -6.07 9.60 -7.58
N ASP A 10 -4.84 9.95 -7.22
CA ASP A 10 -3.67 9.42 -7.94
C ASP A 10 -3.54 7.91 -7.68
N ILE A 11 -3.15 7.15 -8.71
CA ILE A 11 -2.81 5.74 -8.59
C ILE A 11 -1.37 5.67 -8.07
N ILE A 12 -1.17 5.10 -6.89
CA ILE A 12 0.12 5.03 -6.22
C ILE A 12 0.43 3.56 -5.95
N GLU A 13 1.53 3.07 -6.50
CA GLU A 13 1.88 1.66 -6.44
C GLU A 13 3.37 1.45 -6.25
N ILE A 14 3.74 0.36 -5.60
CA ILE A 14 5.09 -0.19 -5.66
C ILE A 14 5.06 -1.37 -6.61
N VAL A 15 5.90 -1.32 -7.64
CA VAL A 15 5.93 -2.29 -8.74
C VAL A 15 7.36 -2.72 -9.04
N GLY A 16 7.55 -3.91 -9.62
CA GLY A 16 8.87 -4.38 -10.05
C GLY A 16 9.41 -3.61 -11.26
N ALA A 17 8.53 -3.15 -12.14
CA ALA A 17 8.86 -2.37 -13.33
C ALA A 17 7.76 -1.33 -13.64
N LYS A 18 8.13 -0.23 -14.32
CA LYS A 18 7.15 0.74 -14.83
C LYS A 18 6.27 0.10 -15.90
N TYR A 19 5.07 0.62 -16.08
CA TYR A 19 4.11 0.11 -17.06
C TYR A 19 3.23 1.25 -17.60
N VAL A 20 2.61 1.05 -18.77
CA VAL A 20 1.78 2.09 -19.40
C VAL A 20 0.32 1.96 -18.96
N PHE A 21 -0.07 2.65 -17.89
CA PHE A 21 -1.48 2.75 -17.50
C PHE A 21 -2.31 3.57 -18.51
N PRO A 22 -3.54 3.18 -18.89
CA PRO A 22 -4.28 1.95 -18.51
C PRO A 22 -4.11 0.79 -19.53
N LYS A 23 -3.16 0.90 -20.46
CA LYS A 23 -2.97 -0.07 -21.55
C LYS A 23 -2.35 -1.38 -21.08
N GLU A 24 -1.52 -1.30 -20.05
CA GLU A 24 -0.81 -2.40 -19.43
C GLU A 24 -1.23 -2.53 -17.97
N ARG A 25 -1.10 -3.74 -17.42
CA ARG A 25 -1.15 -3.98 -15.98
C ARG A 25 0.26 -4.04 -15.42
N PRO A 26 0.48 -3.58 -14.18
CA PRO A 26 1.75 -3.85 -13.53
C PRO A 26 1.90 -5.36 -13.34
N ILE A 27 3.08 -5.88 -13.66
CA ILE A 27 3.48 -7.22 -13.27
C ILE A 27 4.65 -7.03 -12.31
N GLY A 28 4.41 -7.30 -11.04
CA GLY A 28 5.42 -7.24 -10.01
C GLY A 28 5.92 -8.64 -9.67
N CYS A 29 7.25 -8.77 -9.59
CA CYS A 29 7.89 -9.89 -8.89
C CYS A 29 8.26 -9.46 -7.47
N LEU A 30 7.40 -8.67 -6.80
CA LEU A 30 7.66 -8.31 -5.40
C LEU A 30 7.51 -9.57 -4.55
N GLU A 31 8.41 -9.75 -3.60
CA GLU A 31 8.38 -10.92 -2.73
C GLU A 31 7.52 -10.62 -1.51
N TYR A 32 6.46 -11.41 -1.33
CA TYR A 32 5.54 -11.27 -0.19
C TYR A 32 6.27 -11.37 1.17
N ASN A 33 7.30 -12.20 1.28
CA ASN A 33 8.09 -12.31 2.51
C ASN A 33 8.82 -11.00 2.86
N LYS A 34 9.35 -10.28 1.86
CA LYS A 34 9.99 -8.97 2.08
C LYS A 34 8.98 -7.92 2.53
N TRP A 35 7.75 -7.98 2.00
CA TRP A 35 6.64 -7.16 2.49
C TRP A 35 6.36 -7.42 3.98
N LEU A 36 6.20 -8.69 4.36
CA LEU A 36 5.96 -9.07 5.75
C LEU A 36 7.09 -8.61 6.68
N GLU A 37 8.34 -8.80 6.27
CA GLU A 37 9.52 -8.35 7.01
C GLU A 37 9.52 -6.84 7.18
N PHE A 38 9.27 -6.07 6.12
CA PHE A 38 9.22 -4.62 6.20
C PHE A 38 8.16 -4.13 7.19
N ILE A 39 6.94 -4.68 7.14
CA ILE A 39 5.88 -4.27 8.09
C ILE A 39 6.25 -4.67 9.52
N LYS A 40 6.81 -5.87 9.72
CA LYS A 40 7.27 -6.34 11.04
C LYS A 40 8.34 -5.41 11.64
N ASP A 41 9.30 -4.98 10.84
CA ASP A 41 10.39 -4.10 11.26
C ASP A 41 9.93 -2.64 11.48
N ASN A 42 8.76 -2.27 10.95
CA ASN A 42 8.14 -0.95 11.08
C ASN A 42 6.78 -1.01 11.79
N LYS A 43 6.61 -1.96 12.73
CA LYS A 43 5.34 -2.26 13.42
C LYS A 43 4.75 -1.10 14.23
N ASP A 44 5.52 -0.05 14.48
CA ASP A 44 5.06 1.14 15.18
C ASP A 44 4.47 2.19 14.22
N LEU A 45 4.76 2.08 12.93
CA LEU A 45 4.24 2.93 11.85
C LEU A 45 2.97 2.36 11.21
N PHE A 46 2.75 1.04 11.33
CA PHE A 46 1.68 0.33 10.66
C PHE A 46 0.89 -0.57 11.60
N VAL A 47 -0.39 -0.75 11.30
CA VAL A 47 -1.28 -1.74 11.94
C VAL A 47 -1.92 -2.62 10.87
N TRP A 48 -1.94 -3.93 11.08
CA TRP A 48 -2.61 -4.87 10.17
C TRP A 48 -4.12 -4.67 10.21
N TYR A 49 -4.78 -4.83 9.06
CA TYR A 49 -6.24 -4.73 9.00
C TYR A 49 -6.91 -5.71 9.96
N GLU A 50 -6.46 -6.98 9.99
CA GLU A 50 -7.01 -8.02 10.86
C GLU A 50 -6.85 -7.73 12.36
N ASP A 51 -5.97 -6.80 12.75
CA ASP A 51 -5.75 -6.37 14.13
C ASP A 51 -6.57 -5.12 14.50
N THR A 52 -7.33 -4.54 13.57
CA THR A 52 -8.27 -3.45 13.83
C THR A 52 -9.62 -3.95 14.33
N GLU A 53 -10.44 -3.07 14.93
CA GLU A 53 -11.79 -3.43 15.38
C GLU A 53 -12.65 -3.99 14.24
N ASP A 54 -12.63 -3.37 13.05
CA ASP A 54 -13.35 -3.88 11.87
C ASP A 54 -12.79 -5.22 11.40
N GLY A 55 -11.46 -5.38 11.33
CA GLY A 55 -10.84 -6.66 10.95
C GLY A 55 -11.18 -7.80 11.91
N VAL A 56 -11.15 -7.55 13.22
CA VAL A 56 -11.56 -8.52 14.25
C VAL A 56 -13.04 -8.86 14.11
N TYR A 57 -13.89 -7.85 13.90
CA TYR A 57 -15.31 -8.07 13.62
C TYR A 57 -15.52 -8.95 12.39
N ARG A 58 -14.88 -8.65 11.26
CA ARG A 58 -15.00 -9.47 10.04
C ARG A 58 -14.53 -10.89 10.22
N LYS A 59 -13.41 -11.08 10.93
CA LYS A 59 -12.85 -12.40 11.22
C LYS A 59 -13.81 -13.26 12.04
N ASN A 60 -14.53 -12.67 12.99
CA ASN A 60 -15.46 -13.38 13.86
C ASN A 60 -16.83 -13.67 13.21
N ASN A 61 -17.16 -13.01 12.10
CA ASN A 61 -18.46 -13.13 11.42
C ASN A 61 -18.29 -13.57 9.95
N LEU A 62 -17.30 -14.43 9.67
CA LEU A 62 -17.00 -14.89 8.31
C LEU A 62 -18.13 -15.74 7.71
N ASP A 63 -18.90 -16.43 8.54
CA ASP A 63 -20.08 -17.22 8.18
C ASP A 63 -21.25 -16.35 7.68
N GLU A 64 -21.30 -15.08 8.08
CA GLU A 64 -22.29 -14.10 7.61
C GLU A 64 -21.90 -13.47 6.26
N VAL A 65 -20.66 -13.67 5.80
CA VAL A 65 -20.18 -13.07 4.55
C VAL A 65 -20.76 -13.83 3.35
N PRO A 66 -21.45 -13.16 2.41
CA PRO A 66 -21.94 -13.79 1.20
C PRO A 66 -20.80 -14.46 0.42
N GLN A 67 -21.05 -15.63 -0.18
CA GLN A 67 -20.05 -16.41 -0.91
C GLN A 67 -19.31 -15.61 -1.99
N TRP A 68 -20.01 -14.69 -2.66
CA TRP A 68 -19.41 -13.83 -3.70
C TRP A 68 -18.36 -12.85 -3.15
N ALA A 69 -18.42 -12.51 -1.85
CA ALA A 69 -17.51 -11.59 -1.17
C ALA A 69 -16.47 -12.31 -0.29
N LEU A 70 -16.73 -13.57 0.08
CA LEU A 70 -15.93 -14.32 1.06
C LEU A 70 -14.45 -14.37 0.69
N LYS A 71 -14.12 -14.64 -0.58
CA LYS A 71 -12.73 -14.66 -1.04
C LYS A 71 -12.03 -13.33 -0.77
N THR A 72 -12.64 -12.21 -1.13
CA THR A 72 -12.08 -10.87 -0.94
C THR A 72 -11.87 -10.55 0.54
N VAL A 73 -12.82 -10.95 1.40
CA VAL A 73 -12.70 -10.75 2.85
C VAL A 73 -11.55 -11.59 3.41
N LEU A 74 -11.45 -12.87 3.04
CA LEU A 74 -10.35 -13.72 3.48
C LEU A 74 -8.99 -13.18 3.02
N ASP A 75 -8.89 -12.72 1.78
CA ASP A 75 -7.67 -12.12 1.24
C ASP A 75 -7.27 -10.88 2.07
N SER A 76 -8.24 -10.04 2.46
CA SER A 76 -7.98 -8.86 3.30
C SER A 76 -7.50 -9.19 4.72
N LEU A 77 -7.91 -10.33 5.28
CA LEU A 77 -7.59 -10.77 6.64
C LEU A 77 -6.32 -11.64 6.74
N ASN A 78 -5.49 -11.63 5.70
CA ASN A 78 -4.32 -12.49 5.57
C ASN A 78 -3.01 -11.69 5.44
N ARG A 79 -2.79 -10.68 6.30
CA ARG A 79 -1.60 -9.81 6.29
C ARG A 79 -1.32 -9.13 4.94
N THR A 80 -2.39 -8.81 4.22
CA THR A 80 -2.29 -8.11 2.92
C THR A 80 -2.48 -6.61 3.08
N ILE A 81 -3.25 -6.15 4.06
CA ILE A 81 -3.60 -4.74 4.24
C ILE A 81 -3.03 -4.20 5.56
N VAL A 82 -2.40 -3.03 5.49
CA VAL A 82 -2.02 -2.23 6.66
C VAL A 82 -2.56 -0.81 6.56
N TYR A 83 -2.80 -0.22 7.72
CA TYR A 83 -3.06 1.21 7.87
C TYR A 83 -1.88 1.92 8.49
N GLY A 84 -1.70 3.20 8.14
CA GLY A 84 -0.79 4.08 8.85
C GLY A 84 -1.27 4.37 10.27
N THR A 85 -0.35 4.38 11.24
CA THR A 85 -0.66 4.76 12.63
C THR A 85 -0.64 6.27 12.82
N SER A 86 -1.07 6.73 13.99
CA SER A 86 -1.01 8.13 14.40
C SER A 86 0.40 8.73 14.40
N LYS A 87 1.45 7.90 14.32
CA LYS A 87 2.83 8.36 14.17
C LYS A 87 3.11 8.99 12.81
N ILE A 88 2.40 8.59 11.77
CA ILE A 88 2.68 8.99 10.38
C ILE A 88 1.49 9.64 9.67
N VAL A 89 0.28 9.42 10.17
CA VAL A 89 -0.96 10.00 9.63
C VAL A 89 -1.90 10.43 10.75
N ARG A 90 -2.88 11.29 10.44
CA ARG A 90 -3.86 11.75 11.46
C ARG A 90 -4.97 10.73 11.70
N SER A 91 -5.37 10.03 10.65
CA SER A 91 -6.38 8.96 10.67
C SER A 91 -5.82 7.73 9.99
N CYS A 92 -6.16 6.52 10.45
CA CYS A 92 -5.76 5.27 9.81
C CYS A 92 -6.24 5.18 8.35
N HIS A 93 -7.36 5.84 8.01
CA HIS A 93 -7.87 5.92 6.65
C HIS A 93 -7.07 6.88 5.74
N ASP A 94 -6.19 7.72 6.30
CA ASP A 94 -5.38 8.64 5.49
C ASP A 94 -4.30 7.91 4.67
N LEU A 95 -3.90 6.69 5.07
CA LEU A 95 -2.91 5.86 4.38
C LEU A 95 -3.28 4.38 4.53
N ILE A 96 -3.66 3.77 3.42
CA ILE A 96 -3.94 2.33 3.32
C ILE A 96 -2.94 1.74 2.33
N ILE A 97 -2.26 0.68 2.72
CA ILE A 97 -1.28 0.00 1.89
C ILE A 97 -1.67 -1.47 1.79
N LYS A 98 -1.80 -1.97 0.56
CA LYS A 98 -2.26 -3.33 0.27
C LYS A 98 -1.26 -4.05 -0.61
N TYR A 99 -0.80 -5.22 -0.18
CA TYR A 99 -0.13 -6.18 -1.05
C TYR A 99 -1.16 -6.91 -1.92
N ASP A 100 -0.95 -6.94 -3.23
CA ASP A 100 -1.78 -7.68 -4.17
C ASP A 100 -1.06 -8.95 -4.63
N HIS A 101 -1.59 -10.11 -4.22
CA HIS A 101 -1.02 -11.41 -4.60
C HIS A 101 -1.19 -11.75 -6.08
N LEU A 102 -2.21 -11.21 -6.75
CA LEU A 102 -2.50 -11.56 -8.14
C LEU A 102 -1.45 -10.93 -9.08
N ASP A 103 -1.19 -9.65 -8.88
CA ASP A 103 -0.28 -8.87 -9.73
C ASP A 103 1.14 -8.78 -9.14
N GLY A 104 1.32 -9.20 -7.87
CA GLY A 104 2.61 -9.19 -7.18
C GLY A 104 3.11 -7.77 -6.90
N ILE A 105 2.19 -6.85 -6.55
CA ILE A 105 2.46 -5.43 -6.36
C ILE A 105 2.02 -4.96 -4.97
N VAL A 106 2.32 -3.70 -4.64
CA VAL A 106 1.72 -3.02 -3.47
C VAL A 106 0.94 -1.80 -3.96
N SER A 107 -0.36 -1.75 -3.69
CA SER A 107 -1.20 -0.58 -3.95
C SER A 107 -1.26 0.32 -2.71
N ILE A 108 -1.22 1.63 -2.91
CA ILE A 108 -1.23 2.63 -1.84
C ILE A 108 -2.40 3.59 -2.10
N SER A 109 -3.26 3.75 -1.10
CA SER A 109 -4.34 4.74 -1.11
C SER A 109 -4.05 5.83 -0.08
N ILE A 110 -4.19 7.08 -0.50
CA ILE A 110 -4.08 8.26 0.36
C ILE A 110 -5.36 9.08 0.27
N GLU A 111 -5.87 9.55 1.40
CA GLU A 111 -7.05 10.44 1.43
C GLU A 111 -6.67 11.93 1.43
N LYS A 112 -5.40 12.24 1.68
CA LYS A 112 -4.84 13.60 1.72
C LYS A 112 -3.61 13.70 0.82
N LYS A 113 -3.12 14.93 0.64
CA LYS A 113 -1.84 15.17 -0.03
C LYS A 113 -0.72 14.38 0.65
N MET A 114 0.13 13.74 -0.15
CA MET A 114 1.28 13.00 0.36
C MET A 114 2.29 13.94 1.02
N THR A 115 2.67 13.64 2.26
CA THR A 115 3.74 14.36 2.96
C THR A 115 5.10 13.78 2.60
N LYS A 116 6.17 14.57 2.77
CA LYS A 116 7.54 14.08 2.59
C LYS A 116 7.90 12.95 3.54
N GLU A 117 7.34 12.95 4.75
CA GLU A 117 7.53 11.89 5.73
C GLU A 117 6.93 10.56 5.25
N VAL A 118 5.66 10.56 4.83
CA VAL A 118 5.00 9.38 4.26
C VAL A 118 5.75 8.90 3.02
N ALA A 119 6.13 9.82 2.12
CA ALA A 119 6.90 9.48 0.92
C ALA A 119 8.25 8.84 1.25
N SER A 120 8.97 9.33 2.25
CA SER A 120 10.24 8.75 2.69
C SER A 120 10.07 7.30 3.14
N ILE A 121 9.00 7.01 3.90
CA ILE A 121 8.67 5.65 4.35
C ILE A 121 8.33 4.76 3.17
N LEU A 122 7.48 5.21 2.24
CA LEU A 122 7.09 4.45 1.05
C LEU A 122 8.27 4.19 0.11
N LEU A 123 9.19 5.15 -0.04
CA LEU A 123 10.43 4.96 -0.79
C LEU A 123 11.34 3.91 -0.13
N ARG A 124 11.44 3.92 1.20
CA ARG A 124 12.17 2.89 1.96
C ARG A 124 11.53 1.52 1.79
N MET A 125 10.21 1.45 1.87
CA MET A 125 9.44 0.23 1.61
C MET A 125 9.75 -0.30 0.21
N ALA A 126 9.60 0.52 -0.83
CA ALA A 126 9.87 0.15 -2.21
C ALA A 126 11.27 -0.45 -2.37
N ARG A 127 12.30 0.23 -1.86
CA ARG A 127 13.69 -0.28 -1.92
C ARG A 127 13.86 -1.60 -1.17
N SER A 128 13.28 -1.74 0.01
CA SER A 128 13.41 -2.97 0.83
C SER A 128 12.78 -4.20 0.16
N ILE A 129 11.68 -4.01 -0.56
CA ILE A 129 10.97 -5.10 -1.24
C ILE A 129 11.40 -5.26 -2.71
N GLY A 130 12.43 -4.53 -3.15
CA GLY A 130 12.97 -4.61 -4.52
C GLY A 130 12.09 -3.97 -5.59
N GLY A 131 11.21 -3.05 -5.22
CA GLY A 131 10.29 -2.36 -6.10
C GLY A 131 10.60 -0.87 -6.31
N LYS A 132 9.73 -0.24 -7.09
CA LYS A 132 9.76 1.18 -7.45
C LYS A 132 8.44 1.83 -7.09
N LEU A 133 8.48 2.99 -6.46
CA LEU A 133 7.28 3.77 -6.14
C LEU A 133 6.85 4.56 -7.39
N VAL A 134 5.73 4.17 -7.98
CA VAL A 134 5.22 4.68 -9.26
C VAL A 134 3.87 5.35 -9.05
N ILE A 135 3.70 6.51 -9.69
CA ILE A 135 2.50 7.34 -9.67
C ILE A 135 1.89 7.35 -11.07
N ASN A 136 0.61 6.99 -11.18
CA ASN A 136 -0.15 6.91 -12.42
C ASN A 136 0.58 6.08 -13.51
N GLY A 137 1.20 4.96 -13.10
CA GLY A 137 1.96 4.01 -13.93
C GLY A 137 3.28 4.52 -14.53
N THR A 138 3.44 5.82 -14.68
CA THR A 138 4.49 6.42 -15.53
C THR A 138 5.54 7.21 -14.77
N TYR A 139 5.17 7.85 -13.66
CA TYR A 139 6.08 8.69 -12.90
C TYR A 139 6.70 7.90 -11.74
N GLU A 140 8.02 7.69 -11.76
CA GLU A 140 8.74 7.08 -10.64
C GLU A 140 9.15 8.17 -9.66
N LEU A 141 8.75 8.02 -8.40
CA LEU A 141 9.27 8.81 -7.30
C LEU A 141 10.55 8.12 -6.80
N GLU A 142 11.67 8.81 -6.89
CA GLU A 142 13.01 8.33 -6.53
C GLU A 142 13.49 8.96 -5.21
N CYS A 143 13.09 10.21 -4.93
CA CYS A 143 13.44 10.94 -3.72
C CYS A 143 12.34 11.95 -3.29
N ILE A 144 12.43 12.43 -2.04
CA ILE A 144 11.42 13.33 -1.46
C ILE A 144 11.50 14.77 -1.99
N GLU A 145 12.62 15.16 -2.59
CA GLU A 145 12.83 16.48 -3.19
C GLU A 145 12.01 16.67 -4.47
N GLN A 146 11.51 15.56 -5.05
CA GLN A 146 10.56 15.56 -6.15
C GLN A 146 9.14 15.95 -5.71
N LEU A 147 8.85 16.08 -4.41
CA LEU A 147 7.55 16.51 -3.92
C LEU A 147 7.45 18.04 -3.73
N GLU A 148 6.28 18.58 -4.09
CA GLU A 148 5.89 19.99 -3.87
C GLU A 148 5.58 20.32 -2.42
#